data_AF-A0A812P273-F1
#
_entry.id   AF-A0A812P273-F1
#
_cell.length_a   1.000
_cell.length_b   1.000
_cell.length_c   1.000
_cell.angle_alpha   90.00
_cell.angle_beta   90.00
_cell.angle_gamma   90.00
#
_symmetry.space_group_name_H-M   'P 1'
#
loop_
_entity.id
_entity.type
_entity.pdbx_description
1 polymer ?
#
loop_
_entity_poly.entity_id
_entity_poly.type
_entity_poly.pdbx_seq_one_letter_code
_entity_poly.pdbx_strand_id
1 'polypeptide(L)'
;MTGYAPQNVESPPKKGGIDYSKFDKIEDSDDEKPEKAPEKPAEAEKPHCHNCHKDVQKPLRCGVCKKVSYCSPACQKDDWSFHKRVCKKPEEKAKAAPKKAPASEAKRPAKEDRVVDNDDDDVGTWYRHREWKPTEEPKKEFKPVQVEAKVEAPTEDSSPAKAGSAWNAAGTWEEKDVTEFAQKGLREALKSFADVEAAGGVLSASPVEAVEGEASKPVIRGKMRHIFDLNFQVKFEFKWMDSSGQRKAEGKIAISDFTNDTFAEGVLAEPNVDLSFREARLLEVSRRQAVEAALGNSWPPKPGTLLAQVGEQMKSWSQDFEKAT
;
A
#
# COMPACT_ATOMS: atom_id res chain seq x y z
N MET A 1 -4.34 53.97 62.94
CA MET A 1 -3.08 54.72 63.07
C MET A 1 -1.97 53.71 63.26
N THR A 2 -0.92 53.81 62.43
CA THR A 2 0.49 53.43 62.68
C THR A 2 0.77 51.98 63.11
N GLY A 3 1.69 51.21 62.51
CA GLY A 3 2.76 51.47 61.56
C GLY A 3 3.31 50.10 61.12
N TYR A 4 3.66 49.96 59.85
CA TYR A 4 5.05 49.96 59.35
C TYR A 4 5.93 48.83 59.91
N ALA A 5 6.22 47.90 59.00
CA ALA A 5 7.31 46.94 59.06
C ALA A 5 8.67 47.62 59.28
N PRO A 6 9.66 46.85 59.76
CA PRO A 6 11.01 46.98 59.28
C PRO A 6 11.39 45.81 58.38
N GLN A 7 11.91 46.18 57.22
CA GLN A 7 12.57 45.33 56.23
C GLN A 7 13.85 44.73 56.83
N ASN A 8 14.22 43.52 56.40
CA ASN A 8 15.62 43.12 56.43
C ASN A 8 16.02 42.53 55.08
N VAL A 9 17.16 43.01 54.61
CA VAL A 9 17.64 42.93 53.23
C VAL A 9 18.66 41.79 53.15
N GLU A 10 18.31 40.83 52.29
CA GLU A 10 19.14 39.99 51.41
C GLU A 10 20.40 39.26 51.93
N SER A 11 20.44 37.95 51.64
CA SER A 11 21.65 37.27 51.18
C SER A 11 21.27 36.26 50.07
N PRO A 12 22.09 36.11 49.01
CA PRO A 12 21.70 35.41 47.79
C PRO A 12 21.69 33.88 47.93
N PRO A 13 20.91 33.15 47.12
CA PRO A 13 20.71 31.71 47.29
C PRO A 13 21.91 30.89 46.80
N LYS A 14 22.47 30.05 47.68
CA LYS A 14 23.35 28.95 47.26
C LYS A 14 22.48 27.77 46.80
N LYS A 15 22.65 27.37 45.54
CA LYS A 15 22.11 26.13 44.97
C LYS A 15 22.76 24.91 45.63
N GLY A 16 21.97 23.87 45.88
CA GLY A 16 22.43 22.48 45.86
C GLY A 16 22.03 21.66 47.08
N GLY A 17 20.98 20.84 46.92
CA GLY A 17 20.63 19.78 47.86
C GLY A 17 19.13 19.50 47.81
N ILE A 18 18.71 18.44 47.12
CA ILE A 18 17.33 17.93 47.24
C ILE A 18 17.25 17.20 48.58
N ASP A 19 16.32 17.61 49.44
CA ASP A 19 16.07 17.04 50.76
C ASP A 19 15.21 15.77 50.66
N TYR A 20 15.78 14.63 51.06
CA TYR A 20 15.16 13.31 51.01
C TYR A 20 14.41 12.91 52.30
N SER A 21 14.25 13.83 53.25
CA SER A 21 13.48 13.62 54.49
C SER A 21 11.99 13.33 54.25
N LYS A 22 11.52 13.38 53.00
CA LYS A 22 10.16 13.02 52.59
C LYS A 22 9.97 11.51 52.35
N PHE A 23 11.04 10.73 52.22
CA PHE A 23 10.97 9.29 51.99
C PHE A 23 11.10 8.46 53.27
N ASP A 24 11.51 9.04 54.41
CA ASP A 24 11.61 8.35 55.72
C ASP A 24 10.25 8.03 56.38
N LYS A 25 9.13 8.37 55.74
CA LYS A 25 7.77 8.10 56.26
C LYS A 25 6.99 7.07 55.44
N ILE A 26 7.65 6.33 54.56
CA ILE A 26 7.03 5.22 53.84
C ILE A 26 7.51 3.94 54.51
N GLU A 27 6.81 3.52 55.56
CA GLU A 27 7.00 2.19 56.14
C GLU A 27 6.47 1.13 55.18
N ASP A 28 7.36 0.20 54.86
CA ASP A 28 7.16 -1.01 54.07
C ASP A 28 6.32 -2.00 54.90
N SER A 29 5.04 -2.16 54.57
CA SER A 29 4.12 -3.05 55.26
C SER A 29 3.66 -4.14 54.30
N ASP A 30 4.54 -5.13 54.11
CA ASP A 30 4.27 -6.44 53.54
C ASP A 30 4.65 -7.49 54.59
N ASP A 31 3.72 -7.87 55.48
CA ASP A 31 3.57 -9.22 56.04
C ASP A 31 2.36 -9.28 57.00
N GLU A 32 1.15 -9.60 56.51
CA GLU A 32 0.17 -10.39 57.28
C GLU A 32 -0.77 -11.14 56.32
N LYS A 33 -0.74 -12.47 56.41
CA LYS A 33 -1.59 -13.44 55.71
C LYS A 33 -2.87 -13.71 56.52
N PRO A 34 -4.07 -13.58 55.92
CA PRO A 34 -5.22 -14.34 56.41
C PRO A 34 -5.97 -15.13 55.32
N GLU A 35 -6.73 -16.09 55.82
CA GLU A 35 -7.34 -17.23 55.15
C GLU A 35 -8.61 -16.91 54.33
N LYS A 36 -8.98 -17.87 53.46
CA LYS A 36 -10.20 -17.92 52.62
C LYS A 36 -11.51 -17.69 53.39
N ALA A 37 -12.36 -16.79 52.90
CA ALA A 37 -13.84 -16.87 52.89
C ALA A 37 -14.42 -15.84 51.87
N PRO A 38 -15.68 -15.95 51.39
CA PRO A 38 -16.01 -15.98 49.98
C PRO A 38 -16.49 -14.67 49.34
N GLU A 39 -16.42 -14.69 48.01
CA GLU A 39 -16.82 -13.69 47.01
C GLU A 39 -18.21 -13.05 47.25
N LYS A 40 -18.28 -11.73 47.08
CA LYS A 40 -19.47 -11.01 46.63
C LYS A 40 -19.16 -10.28 45.30
N PRO A 41 -20.07 -10.33 44.30
CA PRO A 41 -19.77 -9.92 42.94
C PRO A 41 -20.13 -8.46 42.63
N ALA A 42 -19.48 -7.96 41.57
CA ALA A 42 -19.85 -6.86 40.66
C ALA A 42 -19.51 -5.42 41.05
N GLU A 43 -18.64 -4.80 40.25
CA GLU A 43 -19.09 -3.69 39.40
C GLU A 43 -18.32 -3.73 38.05
N ALA A 44 -19.06 -3.73 36.94
CA ALA A 44 -18.49 -3.90 35.60
C ALA A 44 -17.81 -2.61 35.12
N GLU A 45 -16.48 -2.61 35.06
CA GLU A 45 -15.71 -1.48 34.50
C GLU A 45 -16.07 -1.27 33.02
N LYS A 46 -16.49 -0.04 32.70
CA LYS A 46 -16.88 0.34 31.34
C LYS A 46 -15.66 0.34 30.43
N PRO A 47 -15.77 -0.14 29.18
CA PRO A 47 -14.64 -0.14 28.27
C PRO A 47 -14.37 1.29 27.78
N HIS A 48 -13.16 1.79 28.04
CA HIS A 48 -12.71 3.11 27.58
C HIS A 48 -11.94 2.99 26.25
N CYS A 49 -11.88 4.09 25.51
CA CYS A 49 -11.09 4.20 24.29
C CYS A 49 -9.61 4.45 24.63
N HIS A 50 -8.69 3.72 24.00
CA HIS A 50 -7.25 3.90 24.24
C HIS A 50 -6.68 5.22 23.69
N ASN A 51 -7.27 5.76 22.62
CA ASN A 51 -6.80 7.01 22.01
C ASN A 51 -7.39 8.26 22.68
N CYS A 52 -8.69 8.26 22.98
CA CYS A 52 -9.38 9.45 23.48
C CYS A 52 -9.83 9.37 24.94
N HIS A 53 -9.59 8.24 25.61
CA HIS A 53 -9.91 7.97 27.03
C HIS A 53 -11.38 8.18 27.43
N LYS A 54 -12.30 8.30 26.47
CA LYS A 54 -13.73 8.39 26.73
C LYS A 54 -14.33 7.01 26.96
N ASP A 55 -15.31 6.93 27.86
CA ASP A 55 -16.13 5.75 28.08
C ASP A 55 -16.96 5.43 26.84
N VAL A 56 -16.93 4.17 26.41
CA VAL A 56 -17.64 3.71 25.21
C VAL A 56 -18.62 2.61 25.58
N GLN A 57 -19.87 2.71 25.15
CA GLN A 57 -20.86 1.65 25.35
C GLN A 57 -20.63 0.45 24.40
N LYS A 58 -20.03 0.68 23.22
CA LYS A 58 -19.70 -0.35 22.22
C LYS A 58 -18.24 -0.20 21.76
N PRO A 59 -17.27 -0.82 22.45
CA PRO A 59 -15.86 -0.70 22.09
C PRO A 59 -15.52 -1.50 20.83
N LEU A 60 -14.90 -0.86 19.85
CA LEU A 60 -14.27 -1.53 18.72
C LEU A 60 -12.89 -2.05 19.15
N ARG A 61 -12.63 -3.35 19.04
CA ARG A 61 -11.32 -3.92 19.37
C ARG A 61 -10.43 -4.02 18.14
N CYS A 62 -9.12 -3.85 18.32
CA CYS A 62 -8.15 -4.07 17.24
C CYS A 62 -8.28 -5.50 16.68
N GLY A 63 -8.43 -5.64 15.36
CA GLY A 63 -8.65 -6.94 14.70
C GLY A 63 -7.48 -7.92 14.82
N VAL A 64 -6.25 -7.41 14.97
CA VAL A 64 -5.02 -8.23 15.02
C VAL A 64 -4.76 -8.73 16.43
N CYS A 65 -4.65 -7.84 17.41
CA CYS A 65 -4.27 -8.20 18.77
C CYS A 65 -5.47 -8.45 19.71
N LYS A 66 -6.65 -7.88 19.40
CA LYS A 66 -7.88 -7.91 20.22
C LYS A 66 -7.73 -7.41 21.67
N LYS A 67 -6.58 -6.80 22.03
CA LYS A 67 -6.26 -6.33 23.38
C LYS A 67 -6.68 -4.89 23.67
N VAL A 68 -6.77 -4.04 22.64
CA VAL A 68 -7.04 -2.60 22.78
C VAL A 68 -8.42 -2.27 22.21
N SER A 69 -9.16 -1.37 22.88
CA SER A 69 -10.49 -0.88 22.53
C SER A 69 -10.51 0.59 22.08
N TYR A 70 -11.36 0.91 21.11
CA TYR A 70 -11.55 2.24 20.54
C TYR A 70 -13.05 2.60 20.48
N CYS A 71 -13.34 3.90 20.51
CA CYS A 71 -14.71 4.40 20.32
C CYS A 71 -15.15 4.42 18.85
N SER A 72 -14.20 4.55 17.92
CA SER A 72 -14.47 4.68 16.49
C SER A 72 -13.28 4.22 15.64
N PRO A 73 -13.49 3.90 14.35
CA PRO A 73 -12.41 3.61 13.41
C PRO A 73 -11.42 4.77 13.24
N ALA A 74 -11.86 6.02 13.43
CA ALA A 74 -10.97 7.19 13.40
C ALA A 74 -9.94 7.10 14.54
N CYS A 75 -10.40 6.83 15.77
CA CYS A 75 -9.50 6.66 16.92
C CYS A 75 -8.55 5.45 16.78
N GLN A 76 -8.93 4.41 16.05
CA GLN A 76 -8.04 3.29 15.75
C GLN A 76 -6.93 3.68 14.76
N LYS A 77 -7.24 4.51 13.75
CA LYS A 77 -6.26 4.97 12.75
C LYS A 77 -5.24 5.93 13.35
N ASP A 78 -5.69 6.85 14.19
CA ASP A 78 -4.81 7.82 14.86
C ASP A 78 -3.80 7.13 15.80
N ASP A 79 -4.28 6.14 16.58
CA ASP A 79 -3.45 5.35 17.48
C ASP A 79 -2.55 4.32 16.75
N TRP A 80 -2.80 4.04 15.47
CA TRP A 80 -2.05 3.02 14.72
C TRP A 80 -0.54 3.27 14.68
N SER A 81 -0.13 4.55 14.64
CA SER A 81 1.29 4.95 14.70
C SER A 81 2.01 4.43 15.96
N PHE A 82 1.30 4.34 17.08
CA PHE A 82 1.84 3.87 18.35
C PHE A 82 1.53 2.39 18.56
N HIS A 83 0.28 1.98 18.34
CA HIS A 83 -0.22 0.63 18.56
C HIS A 83 0.51 -0.43 17.72
N LYS A 84 0.89 -0.11 16.47
CA LYS A 84 1.55 -1.08 15.57
C LYS A 84 2.82 -1.70 16.15
N ARG A 85 3.53 -0.99 17.05
CA ARG A 85 4.75 -1.48 17.72
C ARG A 85 4.46 -2.56 18.77
N VAL A 86 3.25 -2.58 19.32
CA VAL A 86 2.83 -3.48 20.42
C VAL A 86 1.75 -4.47 19.95
N CYS A 87 1.22 -4.29 18.74
CA CYS A 87 0.18 -5.13 18.16
C CYS A 87 0.71 -6.54 17.84
N LYS A 88 0.47 -7.50 18.75
CA LYS A 88 0.82 -8.92 18.57
C LYS A 88 -0.44 -9.80 18.57
N LYS A 89 -0.52 -10.74 17.63
CA LYS A 89 -1.62 -11.71 17.52
C LYS A 89 -1.66 -12.60 18.78
N PRO A 90 -2.80 -12.75 19.46
CA PRO A 90 -2.89 -13.64 20.61
C PRO A 90 -2.82 -15.10 20.16
N GLU A 91 -1.93 -15.88 20.78
CA GLU A 91 -1.89 -17.34 20.63
C GLU A 91 -3.10 -17.96 21.33
N GLU A 92 -3.78 -18.88 20.65
CA GLU A 92 -4.99 -19.53 21.14
C GLU A 92 -4.63 -20.55 22.23
N LYS A 93 -4.77 -20.17 23.51
CA LYS A 93 -4.74 -21.15 24.60
C LYS A 93 -6.07 -21.91 24.63
N ALA A 94 -6.02 -23.15 24.14
CA ALA A 94 -7.12 -24.12 24.19
C ALA A 94 -7.66 -24.29 25.62
N LYS A 95 -8.99 -24.24 25.77
CA LYS A 95 -9.69 -24.62 27.01
C LYS A 95 -9.86 -26.14 27.07
N ALA A 96 -9.53 -26.77 28.19
CA ALA A 96 -9.92 -28.15 28.50
C ALA A 96 -10.10 -28.38 30.00
N ALA A 97 -11.12 -29.16 30.36
CA ALA A 97 -11.34 -29.81 31.66
C ALA A 97 -11.95 -31.20 31.40
N PRO A 98 -11.97 -32.19 32.32
CA PRO A 98 -11.08 -32.47 33.46
C PRO A 98 -10.41 -33.90 33.41
N LYS A 99 -9.55 -34.12 34.40
CA LYS A 99 -8.58 -35.20 34.72
C LYS A 99 -8.97 -36.69 34.49
N LYS A 100 -8.00 -37.49 33.99
CA LYS A 100 -7.59 -38.81 34.54
C LYS A 100 -6.06 -39.02 34.38
N ALA A 101 -5.47 -39.73 35.34
CA ALA A 101 -4.05 -39.83 35.68
C ALA A 101 -3.26 -40.94 34.90
N PRO A 102 -1.92 -41.01 35.01
CA PRO A 102 -0.98 -41.51 33.97
C PRO A 102 -0.24 -42.82 34.33
N ALA A 103 0.51 -43.43 33.38
CA ALA A 103 1.78 -44.14 33.64
C ALA A 103 2.56 -44.58 32.38
N SER A 104 3.90 -44.53 32.51
CA SER A 104 5.03 -45.09 31.71
C SER A 104 5.40 -44.36 30.40
N GLU A 105 6.61 -43.89 30.08
CA GLU A 105 7.99 -43.81 30.61
C GLU A 105 8.98 -44.29 29.51
N ALA A 106 9.77 -43.38 28.95
CA ALA A 106 11.03 -43.68 28.27
C ALA A 106 11.96 -42.45 28.27
N LYS A 107 13.18 -42.66 28.78
CA LYS A 107 14.20 -41.69 29.20
C LYS A 107 14.97 -41.02 28.04
N ARG A 108 15.49 -39.82 28.29
CA ARG A 108 16.69 -39.23 27.62
C ARG A 108 17.68 -38.75 28.70
N PRO A 109 19.01 -38.89 28.50
CA PRO A 109 20.00 -38.62 29.55
C PRO A 109 20.35 -37.13 29.69
N ALA A 110 20.70 -36.77 30.93
CA ALA A 110 21.09 -35.44 31.40
C ALA A 110 22.51 -35.04 30.95
N LYS A 111 22.73 -33.73 30.81
CA LYS A 111 24.06 -33.12 30.86
C LYS A 111 24.03 -32.05 31.96
N GLU A 112 24.97 -32.19 32.89
CA GLU A 112 25.19 -31.31 34.04
C GLU A 112 25.72 -29.94 33.60
N ASP A 113 25.15 -28.91 34.20
CA ASP A 113 25.71 -27.57 34.30
C ASP A 113 26.96 -27.58 35.18
N ARG A 114 28.05 -27.04 34.66
CA ARG A 114 29.14 -26.52 35.49
C ARG A 114 29.41 -25.08 35.08
N VAL A 115 28.96 -24.17 35.94
CA VAL A 115 29.38 -22.76 35.93
C VAL A 115 30.81 -22.70 36.47
N VAL A 116 31.69 -22.01 35.75
CA VAL A 116 32.91 -21.43 36.32
C VAL A 116 32.91 -19.96 35.93
N ASP A 117 33.09 -19.15 36.96
CA ASP A 117 32.98 -17.70 36.99
C ASP A 117 34.01 -16.94 36.14
N ASN A 118 33.58 -15.70 35.85
CA ASN A 118 34.20 -14.55 35.21
C ASN A 118 35.72 -14.39 35.34
N ASP A 119 36.33 -13.91 34.26
CA ASP A 119 37.30 -12.82 34.32
C ASP A 119 37.16 -11.93 33.07
N ASP A 120 37.29 -10.63 33.32
CA ASP A 120 37.28 -9.50 32.39
C ASP A 120 38.25 -9.65 31.20
N ASP A 121 38.07 -8.79 30.19
CA ASP A 121 38.87 -8.63 28.95
C ASP A 121 38.48 -9.51 27.74
N ASP A 122 37.52 -9.06 26.91
CA ASP A 122 37.74 -8.80 25.47
C ASP A 122 36.43 -8.30 24.78
N VAL A 123 36.28 -6.97 24.69
CA VAL A 123 35.42 -6.36 23.67
C VAL A 123 36.05 -6.66 22.30
N GLY A 124 35.64 -7.74 21.62
CA GLY A 124 36.29 -7.98 20.32
C GLY A 124 35.91 -9.18 19.44
N THR A 125 35.11 -10.16 19.86
CA THR A 125 35.05 -11.45 19.12
C THR A 125 33.75 -11.75 18.38
N TRP A 126 32.91 -10.76 18.08
CA TRP A 126 31.75 -10.96 17.19
C TRP A 126 32.09 -10.89 15.68
N TYR A 127 33.37 -10.63 15.34
CA TYR A 127 33.84 -10.45 13.96
C TYR A 127 35.05 -11.34 13.61
N ARG A 128 35.01 -12.63 13.97
CA ARG A 128 36.14 -13.55 13.65
C ARG A 128 35.80 -15.03 13.46
N HIS A 129 34.65 -15.36 12.86
CA HIS A 129 34.36 -16.75 12.43
C HIS A 129 33.86 -16.86 10.99
N ARG A 130 34.70 -16.40 10.07
CA ARG A 130 34.81 -16.98 8.71
C ARG A 130 36.22 -16.70 8.23
N GLU A 131 37.19 -17.39 8.83
CA GLU A 131 38.58 -17.34 8.38
C GLU A 131 38.62 -17.79 6.92
N TRP A 132 38.71 -16.79 6.04
CA TRP A 132 39.07 -16.96 4.65
C TRP A 132 40.45 -17.60 4.64
N LYS A 133 40.53 -18.89 4.30
CA LYS A 133 41.79 -19.53 3.94
C LYS A 133 42.12 -19.06 2.53
N PRO A 134 43.18 -18.26 2.30
CA PRO A 134 43.65 -18.04 0.94
C PRO A 134 44.12 -19.41 0.46
N THR A 135 43.36 -20.03 -0.44
CA THR A 135 43.90 -21.15 -1.23
C THR A 135 45.18 -20.63 -1.88
N GLU A 136 46.29 -21.33 -1.69
CA GLU A 136 47.63 -21.02 -2.22
C GLU A 136 47.71 -21.12 -3.76
N GLU A 137 46.61 -20.88 -4.45
CA GLU A 137 46.62 -20.64 -5.88
C GLU A 137 46.99 -19.16 -6.10
N PRO A 138 48.09 -18.87 -6.82
CA PRO A 138 48.46 -17.48 -7.10
C PRO A 138 47.27 -16.79 -7.76
N LYS A 139 46.85 -15.65 -7.19
CA LYS A 139 45.84 -14.75 -7.78
C LYS A 139 46.17 -14.59 -9.26
N LYS A 140 45.41 -15.25 -10.13
CA LYS A 140 45.51 -15.02 -11.57
C LYS A 140 45.09 -13.59 -11.81
N GLU A 141 46.06 -12.72 -12.09
CA GLU A 141 45.82 -11.39 -12.59
C GLU A 141 45.05 -11.52 -13.91
N PHE A 142 43.73 -11.36 -13.85
CA PHE A 142 42.90 -11.20 -15.04
C PHE A 142 43.19 -9.83 -15.63
N LYS A 143 44.20 -9.77 -16.49
CA LYS A 143 44.41 -8.64 -17.40
C LYS A 143 43.36 -8.78 -18.52
N PRO A 144 42.40 -7.85 -18.67
CA PRO A 144 41.46 -7.92 -19.77
C PRO A 144 42.23 -7.86 -21.09
N VAL A 145 42.07 -8.87 -21.93
CA VAL A 145 42.62 -8.87 -23.29
C VAL A 145 41.88 -7.81 -24.08
N GLN A 146 42.62 -6.85 -24.60
CA GLN A 146 42.11 -5.81 -25.47
C GLN A 146 41.67 -6.47 -26.79
N VAL A 147 40.38 -6.42 -27.10
CA VAL A 147 39.84 -6.94 -28.36
C VAL A 147 40.26 -5.97 -29.45
N GLU A 148 41.26 -6.36 -30.25
CA GLU A 148 41.52 -5.69 -31.51
C GLU A 148 40.31 -5.86 -32.42
N ALA A 149 39.86 -4.74 -32.97
CA ALA A 149 38.74 -4.66 -33.89
C ALA A 149 39.03 -5.47 -35.15
N LYS A 150 38.56 -6.71 -35.19
CA LYS A 150 38.32 -7.43 -36.45
C LYS A 150 36.85 -7.79 -36.54
N VAL A 151 36.19 -7.01 -37.39
CA VAL A 151 34.81 -7.17 -37.84
C VAL A 151 34.71 -8.47 -38.62
N GLU A 152 34.18 -9.53 -38.02
CA GLU A 152 33.62 -10.67 -38.76
C GLU A 152 32.34 -11.11 -38.04
N ALA A 153 31.21 -10.89 -38.72
CA ALA A 153 29.86 -11.24 -38.28
C ALA A 153 29.68 -12.77 -38.17
N PRO A 154 29.01 -13.29 -37.14
CA PRO A 154 28.41 -14.62 -37.21
C PRO A 154 27.03 -14.52 -37.82
N THR A 155 26.86 -15.34 -38.85
CA THR A 155 25.65 -15.66 -39.59
C THR A 155 24.46 -16.00 -38.70
N GLU A 156 23.30 -15.60 -39.20
CA GLU A 156 21.96 -15.92 -38.72
C GLU A 156 21.78 -17.43 -38.58
N ASP A 157 21.47 -17.88 -37.37
CA ASP A 157 20.89 -19.19 -37.11
C ASP A 157 19.60 -19.01 -36.32
N SER A 158 18.53 -19.52 -36.89
CA SER A 158 17.14 -19.32 -36.49
C SER A 158 16.83 -19.98 -35.15
N SER A 159 16.56 -19.17 -34.12
CA SER A 159 15.85 -19.57 -32.89
C SER A 159 15.31 -18.32 -32.18
N PRO A 160 14.16 -18.42 -31.48
CA PRO A 160 13.27 -17.28 -31.24
C PRO A 160 13.91 -16.23 -30.34
N ALA A 161 13.64 -14.97 -30.67
CA ALA A 161 14.13 -13.77 -30.02
C ALA A 161 14.06 -13.87 -28.48
N LYS A 162 15.21 -14.04 -27.84
CA LYS A 162 15.35 -13.80 -26.39
C LYS A 162 15.22 -12.29 -26.19
N ALA A 163 14.08 -11.86 -25.65
CA ALA A 163 13.76 -10.48 -25.31
C ALA A 163 14.57 -9.96 -24.09
N GLY A 164 15.90 -10.00 -24.18
CA GLY A 164 16.79 -9.50 -23.14
C GLY A 164 18.23 -9.35 -23.64
N SER A 165 18.84 -8.20 -23.35
CA SER A 165 20.28 -8.00 -23.52
C SER A 165 21.07 -9.02 -22.67
N ALA A 166 22.31 -9.33 -23.07
CA ALA A 166 23.15 -10.35 -22.43
C ALA A 166 23.42 -10.12 -20.92
N TRP A 167 23.09 -8.93 -20.40
CA TRP A 167 23.16 -8.59 -18.98
C TRP A 167 22.07 -9.22 -18.11
N ASN A 168 20.95 -9.64 -18.68
CA ASN A 168 19.82 -10.22 -17.95
C ASN A 168 20.10 -11.63 -17.36
N ALA A 169 21.27 -12.21 -17.64
CA ALA A 169 21.72 -13.47 -17.07
C ALA A 169 22.19 -13.35 -15.60
N ALA A 170 22.54 -12.14 -15.14
CA ALA A 170 23.14 -11.92 -13.81
C ALA A 170 22.14 -11.42 -12.74
N GLY A 171 20.84 -11.33 -13.05
CA GLY A 171 19.83 -10.84 -12.11
C GLY A 171 19.76 -9.31 -11.97
N THR A 172 20.42 -8.56 -12.85
CA THR A 172 20.25 -7.11 -13.00
C THR A 172 18.89 -6.79 -13.60
N TRP A 173 18.21 -5.81 -13.02
CA TRP A 173 16.90 -5.32 -13.46
C TRP A 173 17.12 -4.34 -14.63
N GLU A 174 16.62 -4.65 -15.83
CA GLU A 174 16.60 -3.74 -16.97
C GLU A 174 15.18 -3.16 -17.10
N GLU A 175 15.02 -1.90 -16.66
CA GLU A 175 13.79 -1.14 -16.86
C GLU A 175 13.92 -0.29 -18.13
N LYS A 176 13.00 -0.49 -19.07
CA LYS A 176 12.84 0.39 -20.22
C LYS A 176 11.62 1.27 -19.98
N ASP A 177 11.87 2.56 -19.78
CA ASP A 177 10.81 3.55 -19.82
C ASP A 177 10.27 3.66 -21.25
N VAL A 178 8.99 3.42 -21.41
CA VAL A 178 8.26 3.46 -22.68
C VAL A 178 7.06 4.39 -22.60
N THR A 179 7.08 5.34 -21.64
CA THR A 179 5.99 6.27 -21.37
C THR A 179 5.58 7.03 -22.62
N GLU A 180 6.54 7.57 -23.38
CA GLU A 180 6.21 8.30 -24.62
C GLU A 180 5.55 7.41 -25.68
N PHE A 181 6.02 6.16 -25.81
CA PHE A 181 5.47 5.20 -26.76
C PHE A 181 4.03 4.84 -26.37
N ALA A 182 3.78 4.63 -25.08
CA ALA A 182 2.46 4.34 -24.55
C ALA A 182 1.49 5.51 -24.74
N GLN A 183 1.90 6.73 -24.38
CA GLN A 183 1.09 7.93 -24.56
C GLN A 183 0.77 8.19 -26.03
N LYS A 184 1.75 8.06 -26.93
CA LYS A 184 1.53 8.21 -28.38
C LYS A 184 0.57 7.13 -28.87
N GLY A 185 0.85 5.85 -28.59
CA GLY A 185 0.02 4.73 -29.04
C GLY A 185 -1.43 4.83 -28.56
N LEU A 186 -1.65 5.23 -27.30
CA LEU A 186 -3.01 5.38 -26.77
C LEU A 186 -3.73 6.55 -27.43
N ARG A 187 -3.04 7.67 -27.67
CA ARG A 187 -3.60 8.79 -28.45
C ARG A 187 -4.00 8.35 -29.85
N GLU A 188 -3.24 7.46 -30.48
CA GLU A 188 -3.56 6.94 -31.82
C GLU A 188 -4.78 6.02 -31.83
N ALA A 189 -4.88 5.12 -30.84
CA ALA A 189 -6.03 4.24 -30.67
C ALA A 189 -7.32 5.04 -30.43
N LEU A 190 -7.23 6.17 -29.72
CA LEU A 190 -8.37 7.03 -29.35
C LEU A 190 -8.62 8.19 -30.34
N LYS A 191 -8.23 8.06 -31.62
CA LYS A 191 -8.48 9.09 -32.66
C LYS A 191 -9.88 9.02 -33.27
N SER A 192 -10.44 7.81 -33.39
CA SER A 192 -11.69 7.58 -34.12
C SER A 192 -12.69 6.82 -33.27
N PHE A 193 -13.87 7.40 -33.09
CA PHE A 193 -15.02 6.76 -32.45
C PHE A 193 -16.19 6.75 -33.42
N ALA A 194 -17.06 5.75 -33.30
CA ALA A 194 -18.27 5.70 -34.09
C ALA A 194 -19.35 6.53 -33.42
N ASP A 195 -20.09 7.30 -34.21
CA ASP A 195 -21.20 8.12 -33.73
C ASP A 195 -22.28 7.23 -33.10
N VAL A 196 -22.77 7.63 -31.92
CA VAL A 196 -23.84 6.92 -31.20
C VAL A 196 -25.12 7.73 -31.30
N GLU A 197 -26.16 7.13 -31.89
CA GLU A 197 -27.48 7.76 -31.96
C GLU A 197 -28.23 7.58 -30.64
N ALA A 198 -28.63 8.70 -30.04
CA ALA A 198 -29.37 8.70 -28.79
C ALA A 198 -30.43 9.81 -28.77
N ALA A 199 -31.67 9.45 -28.41
CA ALA A 199 -32.75 10.39 -28.11
C ALA A 199 -33.03 11.45 -29.20
N GLY A 200 -32.91 11.06 -30.47
CA GLY A 200 -33.13 11.93 -31.64
C GLY A 200 -31.95 12.86 -31.96
N GLY A 201 -30.78 12.59 -31.41
CA GLY A 201 -29.53 13.28 -31.72
C GLY A 201 -28.37 12.31 -31.92
N VAL A 202 -27.23 12.86 -32.30
CA VAL A 202 -25.98 12.15 -32.58
C VAL A 202 -24.94 12.55 -31.55
N LEU A 203 -24.33 11.56 -30.90
CA LEU A 203 -23.24 11.71 -29.95
C LEU A 203 -21.91 11.37 -30.64
N SER A 204 -21.03 12.37 -30.74
CA SER A 204 -19.70 12.23 -31.34
C SER A 204 -18.62 12.48 -30.28
N ALA A 205 -17.65 11.56 -30.15
CA ALA A 205 -16.48 11.77 -29.31
C ALA A 205 -15.34 12.44 -30.09
N SER A 206 -14.66 13.38 -29.45
CA SER A 206 -13.46 14.01 -30.02
C SER A 206 -12.22 13.16 -29.77
N PRO A 207 -11.18 13.30 -30.61
CA PRO A 207 -9.87 12.73 -30.34
C PRO A 207 -9.32 13.16 -28.98
N VAL A 208 -8.57 12.27 -28.34
CA VAL A 208 -7.90 12.55 -27.06
C VAL A 208 -6.61 13.32 -27.32
N GLU A 209 -6.52 14.54 -26.78
CA GLU A 209 -5.35 15.43 -26.95
C GLU A 209 -4.29 15.18 -25.88
N ALA A 210 -4.71 14.93 -24.64
CA ALA A 210 -3.85 14.77 -23.48
C ALA A 210 -4.01 13.37 -22.88
N VAL A 211 -2.88 12.69 -22.74
CA VAL A 211 -2.72 11.44 -22.00
C VAL A 211 -1.53 11.68 -21.09
N GLU A 212 -1.72 11.50 -19.80
CA GLU A 212 -0.66 11.59 -18.78
C GLU A 212 -0.54 10.23 -18.08
N GLY A 213 0.55 10.05 -17.33
CA GLY A 213 0.88 8.79 -16.68
C GLY A 213 2.20 8.21 -17.17
N GLU A 214 2.49 7.01 -16.68
CA GLU A 214 3.77 6.32 -16.85
C GLU A 214 3.59 4.93 -17.46
N ALA A 215 4.58 4.49 -18.22
CA ALA A 215 4.62 3.13 -18.73
C ALA A 215 6.05 2.62 -18.81
N SER A 216 6.31 1.45 -18.22
CA SER A 216 7.60 0.79 -18.28
C SER A 216 7.47 -0.68 -18.66
N LYS A 217 8.52 -1.21 -19.27
CA LYS A 217 8.61 -2.61 -19.70
C LYS A 217 9.78 -3.32 -19.01
N PRO A 218 9.67 -3.64 -17.70
CA PRO A 218 10.76 -4.29 -16.99
C PRO A 218 10.91 -5.76 -17.39
N VAL A 219 12.16 -6.18 -17.63
CA VAL A 219 12.50 -7.58 -17.89
C VAL A 219 12.87 -8.26 -16.57
N ILE A 220 11.99 -9.13 -16.06
CA ILE A 220 12.20 -9.83 -14.78
C ILE A 220 12.36 -11.32 -15.03
N ARG A 221 13.54 -11.87 -14.69
CA ARG A 221 13.86 -13.30 -14.85
C ARG A 221 13.61 -13.81 -16.29
N GLY A 222 13.94 -12.98 -17.28
CA GLY A 222 13.75 -13.29 -18.71
C GLY A 222 12.30 -13.21 -19.21
N LYS A 223 11.32 -12.89 -18.35
CA LYS A 223 9.94 -12.60 -18.77
C LYS A 223 9.70 -11.08 -18.71
N MET A 224 9.49 -10.50 -19.88
CA MET A 224 9.10 -9.10 -20.03
C MET A 224 7.74 -8.89 -19.36
N ARG A 225 7.65 -7.91 -18.48
CA ARG A 225 6.39 -7.41 -17.93
C ARG A 225 6.11 -6.06 -18.57
N HIS A 226 4.83 -5.75 -18.71
CA HIS A 226 4.35 -4.44 -19.08
C HIS A 226 3.69 -3.86 -17.83
N ILE A 227 4.06 -2.65 -17.46
CA ILE A 227 3.44 -1.92 -16.37
C ILE A 227 3.10 -0.56 -16.93
N PHE A 228 1.84 -0.16 -16.81
CA PHE A 228 1.42 1.18 -17.18
C PHE A 228 0.35 1.64 -16.20
N ASP A 229 0.34 2.94 -15.96
CA ASP A 229 -0.71 3.66 -15.25
C ASP A 229 -0.94 4.96 -16.02
N LEU A 230 -2.07 5.01 -16.73
CA LEU A 230 -2.40 6.10 -17.63
C LEU A 230 -3.71 6.75 -17.22
N ASN A 231 -3.78 8.05 -17.46
CA ASN A 231 -4.99 8.85 -17.29
C ASN A 231 -5.22 9.70 -18.54
N PHE A 232 -6.49 9.89 -18.90
CA PHE A 232 -6.84 10.66 -20.08
C PHE A 232 -8.28 11.16 -20.02
N GLN A 233 -8.57 12.15 -20.87
CA GLN A 233 -9.90 12.74 -20.96
C GLN A 233 -10.40 12.72 -22.40
N VAL A 234 -11.58 12.14 -22.60
CA VAL A 234 -12.30 12.12 -23.88
C VAL A 234 -13.37 13.21 -23.84
N LYS A 235 -13.29 14.22 -24.70
CA LYS A 235 -14.39 15.19 -24.85
C LYS A 235 -15.43 14.60 -25.81
N PHE A 236 -16.69 14.94 -25.59
CA PHE A 236 -17.78 14.51 -26.46
C PHE A 236 -18.73 15.67 -26.73
N GLU A 237 -19.38 15.63 -27.89
CA GLU A 237 -20.37 16.59 -28.34
C GLU A 237 -21.65 15.83 -28.73
N PHE A 238 -22.79 16.26 -28.20
CA PHE A 238 -24.10 15.74 -28.53
C PHE A 238 -24.87 16.78 -29.34
N LYS A 239 -25.19 16.48 -30.60
CA LYS A 239 -25.97 17.35 -31.50
C LYS A 239 -27.38 16.80 -31.63
N TRP A 240 -28.38 17.63 -31.38
CA TRP A 240 -29.78 17.26 -31.56
C TRP A 240 -30.57 18.35 -32.27
N MET A 241 -31.68 17.95 -32.88
CA MET A 241 -32.64 18.87 -33.48
C MET A 241 -33.76 19.13 -32.46
N ASP A 242 -34.07 20.41 -32.27
CA ASP A 242 -35.22 20.85 -31.49
C ASP A 242 -36.15 21.68 -32.38
N SER A 243 -37.35 21.97 -31.88
CA SER A 243 -38.33 22.90 -32.45
C SER A 243 -37.77 24.28 -32.83
N SER A 244 -36.64 24.68 -32.22
CA SER A 244 -35.97 25.97 -32.42
C SER A 244 -34.68 25.86 -33.27
N GLY A 245 -34.41 24.70 -33.88
CA GLY A 245 -33.23 24.44 -34.70
C GLY A 245 -32.23 23.47 -34.09
N GLN A 246 -31.04 23.39 -34.68
CA GLN A 246 -29.96 22.50 -34.24
C GLN A 246 -29.34 23.02 -32.94
N ARG A 247 -29.28 22.18 -31.92
CA ARG A 247 -28.61 22.46 -30.66
C ARG A 247 -27.44 21.49 -30.48
N LYS A 248 -26.47 21.91 -29.68
CA LYS A 248 -25.32 21.10 -29.30
C LYS A 248 -25.09 21.19 -27.79
N ALA A 249 -24.55 20.11 -27.23
CA ALA A 249 -24.14 20.04 -25.83
C ALA A 249 -22.79 19.35 -25.73
N GLU A 250 -21.87 19.95 -24.99
CA GLU A 250 -20.51 19.43 -24.82
C GLU A 250 -20.29 18.84 -23.42
N GLY A 251 -19.47 17.79 -23.35
CA GLY A 251 -19.09 17.12 -22.12
C GLY A 251 -17.70 16.48 -22.21
N LYS A 252 -17.26 15.88 -21.10
CA LYS A 252 -16.00 15.13 -21.02
C LYS A 252 -16.15 13.90 -20.12
N ILE A 253 -15.47 12.83 -20.50
CA ILE A 253 -15.28 11.59 -19.74
C ILE A 253 -13.82 11.56 -19.33
N ALA A 254 -13.54 11.63 -18.04
CA ALA A 254 -12.20 11.43 -17.50
C ALA A 254 -12.06 9.98 -17.05
N ILE A 255 -11.03 9.30 -17.57
CA ILE A 255 -10.68 7.94 -17.17
C ILE A 255 -9.34 8.02 -16.45
N SER A 256 -9.34 7.63 -15.18
CA SER A 256 -8.16 7.53 -14.32
C SER A 256 -7.94 6.08 -13.90
N ASP A 257 -6.73 5.77 -13.43
CA ASP A 257 -6.33 4.42 -12.99
C ASP A 257 -6.45 3.37 -14.11
N PHE A 258 -6.16 3.75 -15.36
CA PHE A 258 -6.08 2.78 -16.45
C PHE A 258 -4.74 2.05 -16.37
N THR A 259 -4.79 0.80 -15.90
CA THR A 259 -3.62 -0.03 -15.60
C THR A 259 -3.66 -1.36 -16.35
N ASN A 260 -2.58 -2.15 -16.27
CA ASN A 260 -2.53 -3.46 -16.92
C ASN A 260 -3.65 -4.41 -16.42
N ASP A 261 -4.08 -4.25 -15.18
CA ASP A 261 -5.07 -5.10 -14.53
C ASP A 261 -6.51 -4.69 -14.85
N THR A 262 -6.74 -3.56 -15.54
CA THR A 262 -8.07 -3.03 -15.86
C THR A 262 -8.98 -4.04 -16.59
N PHE A 263 -8.38 -4.95 -17.36
CA PHE A 263 -9.10 -6.01 -18.08
C PHE A 263 -8.74 -7.43 -17.61
N ALA A 264 -8.03 -7.58 -16.50
CA ALA A 264 -7.61 -8.87 -15.98
C ALA A 264 -8.79 -9.61 -15.32
N GLU A 265 -8.98 -10.88 -15.67
CA GLU A 265 -10.04 -11.70 -15.08
C GLU A 265 -9.75 -11.97 -13.59
N GLY A 266 -10.72 -11.68 -12.72
CA GLY A 266 -10.66 -11.98 -11.28
C GLY A 266 -10.05 -10.90 -10.40
N VAL A 267 -9.59 -9.77 -10.96
CA VAL A 267 -9.13 -8.59 -10.22
C VAL A 267 -10.11 -7.45 -10.46
N LEU A 268 -10.70 -6.89 -9.40
CA LEU A 268 -11.57 -5.70 -9.46
C LEU A 268 -10.71 -4.44 -9.57
N ALA A 269 -9.92 -4.31 -10.64
CA ALA A 269 -9.17 -3.10 -10.96
C ALA A 269 -9.98 -2.23 -11.93
N GLU A 270 -11.15 -1.77 -11.48
CA GLU A 270 -12.01 -0.92 -12.30
C GLU A 270 -11.39 0.48 -12.42
N PRO A 271 -11.28 1.05 -13.63
CA PRO A 271 -10.77 2.39 -13.81
C PRO A 271 -11.82 3.38 -13.29
N ASN A 272 -11.35 4.50 -12.75
CA ASN A 272 -12.25 5.54 -12.28
C ASN A 272 -12.76 6.35 -13.48
N VAL A 273 -14.07 6.30 -13.72
CA VAL A 273 -14.74 7.00 -14.83
C VAL A 273 -15.57 8.15 -14.27
N ASP A 274 -15.12 9.38 -14.48
CA ASP A 274 -15.86 10.60 -14.14
C ASP A 274 -16.48 11.23 -15.39
N LEU A 275 -17.80 11.32 -15.40
CA LEU A 275 -18.54 11.90 -16.51
C LEU A 275 -19.07 13.28 -16.12
N SER A 276 -18.63 14.30 -16.85
CA SER A 276 -19.10 15.67 -16.65
C SER A 276 -19.74 16.22 -17.90
N PHE A 277 -21.01 16.63 -17.77
CA PHE A 277 -21.80 17.16 -18.87
C PHE A 277 -22.17 18.62 -18.58
N ARG A 278 -21.45 19.57 -19.20
CA ARG A 278 -21.57 21.01 -18.86
C ARG A 278 -22.92 21.57 -19.25
N GLU A 279 -23.44 21.14 -20.39
CA GLU A 279 -24.67 21.66 -21.00
C GLU A 279 -25.86 20.72 -20.79
N ALA A 280 -25.76 19.81 -19.83
CA ALA A 280 -26.83 18.86 -19.47
C ALA A 280 -28.17 19.52 -19.17
N ARG A 281 -28.15 20.77 -18.68
CA ARG A 281 -29.34 21.55 -18.34
C ARG A 281 -30.12 22.06 -19.56
N LEU A 282 -29.49 22.08 -20.74
CA LEU A 282 -30.16 22.47 -22.00
C LEU A 282 -31.06 21.35 -22.54
N LEU A 283 -30.87 20.12 -22.04
CA LEU A 283 -31.67 18.98 -22.43
C LEU A 283 -32.87 18.83 -21.49
N GLU A 284 -34.00 18.45 -22.07
CA GLU A 284 -35.13 17.94 -21.30
C GLU A 284 -34.70 16.73 -20.47
N VAL A 285 -35.30 16.54 -19.30
CA VAL A 285 -34.93 15.48 -18.33
C VAL A 285 -34.94 14.09 -18.99
N SER A 286 -35.95 13.79 -19.80
CA SER A 286 -36.09 12.51 -20.50
C SER A 286 -34.94 12.28 -21.49
N ARG A 287 -34.60 13.30 -22.28
CA ARG A 287 -33.50 13.25 -23.25
C ARG A 287 -32.15 13.13 -22.56
N ARG A 288 -31.95 13.86 -21.46
CA ARG A 288 -30.73 13.79 -20.65
C ARG A 288 -30.49 12.38 -20.12
N GLN A 289 -31.50 11.73 -19.56
CA GLN A 289 -31.37 10.36 -19.05
C GLN A 289 -31.00 9.38 -20.16
N ALA A 290 -31.59 9.52 -21.35
CA ALA A 290 -31.26 8.69 -22.51
C ALA A 290 -29.82 8.93 -23.01
N VAL A 291 -29.35 10.18 -23.02
CA VAL A 291 -27.96 10.52 -23.38
C VAL A 291 -26.97 10.01 -22.34
N GLU A 292 -27.27 10.15 -21.04
CA GLU A 292 -26.45 9.59 -19.96
C GLU A 292 -26.40 8.05 -20.03
N ALA A 293 -27.51 7.41 -20.39
CA ALA A 293 -27.56 5.97 -20.63
C ALA A 293 -26.72 5.54 -21.86
N ALA A 294 -26.74 6.33 -22.94
CA ALA A 294 -25.94 6.09 -24.14
C ALA A 294 -24.44 6.36 -23.92
N LEU A 295 -24.09 7.29 -23.02
CA LEU A 295 -22.70 7.52 -22.63
C LEU A 295 -22.16 6.34 -21.79
N GLY A 296 -22.97 5.82 -20.87
CA GLY A 296 -22.59 4.76 -19.94
C GLY A 296 -21.87 5.34 -18.71
N ASN A 297 -22.48 5.19 -17.53
CA ASN A 297 -21.95 5.70 -16.26
C ASN A 297 -21.38 4.61 -15.33
N SER A 298 -21.28 3.38 -15.83
CA SER A 298 -20.92 2.19 -15.06
C SER A 298 -19.82 1.42 -15.77
N TRP A 299 -18.89 0.91 -14.97
CA TRP A 299 -17.93 -0.10 -15.38
C TRP A 299 -18.42 -1.47 -14.85
N PRO A 300 -18.36 -2.56 -15.62
CA PRO A 300 -18.00 -2.62 -17.04
C PRO A 300 -19.04 -1.91 -17.94
N PRO A 301 -18.60 -1.31 -19.05
CA PRO A 301 -19.50 -0.55 -19.91
C PRO A 301 -20.51 -1.46 -20.60
N LYS A 302 -21.77 -1.01 -20.65
CA LYS A 302 -22.85 -1.74 -21.36
C LYS A 302 -22.60 -1.71 -22.87
N PRO A 303 -22.85 -2.82 -23.59
CA PRO A 303 -22.65 -2.87 -25.03
C PRO A 303 -23.52 -1.82 -25.74
N GLY A 304 -22.94 -1.15 -26.74
CA GLY A 304 -23.60 -0.10 -27.51
C GLY A 304 -23.51 1.32 -26.91
N THR A 305 -22.82 1.49 -25.78
CA THR A 305 -22.54 2.82 -25.21
C THR A 305 -21.24 3.41 -25.76
N LEU A 306 -21.08 4.73 -25.69
CA LEU A 306 -19.83 5.41 -26.04
C LEU A 306 -18.66 4.89 -25.18
N LEU A 307 -18.89 4.71 -23.88
CA LEU A 307 -17.88 4.16 -22.97
C LEU A 307 -17.48 2.73 -23.34
N ALA A 308 -18.38 1.92 -23.93
CA ALA A 308 -18.04 0.59 -24.41
C ALA A 308 -17.08 0.64 -25.60
N GLN A 309 -17.27 1.58 -26.54
CA GLN A 309 -16.33 1.77 -27.64
C GLN A 309 -14.96 2.21 -27.13
N VAL A 310 -14.92 3.15 -26.18
CA VAL A 310 -13.66 3.57 -25.54
C VAL A 310 -13.00 2.38 -24.83
N GLY A 311 -13.76 1.59 -24.09
CA GLY A 311 -13.27 0.38 -23.43
C GLY A 311 -12.73 -0.68 -24.40
N GLU A 312 -13.35 -0.85 -25.56
CA GLU A 312 -12.87 -1.76 -26.60
C GLU A 312 -11.54 -1.29 -27.22
N GLN A 313 -11.42 0.01 -27.50
CA GLN A 313 -10.16 0.61 -27.97
C GLN A 313 -9.05 0.50 -26.92
N MET A 314 -9.36 0.77 -25.64
CA MET A 314 -8.44 0.58 -24.53
C MET A 314 -7.96 -0.87 -24.41
N LYS A 315 -8.88 -1.82 -24.58
CA LYS A 315 -8.56 -3.25 -24.52
C LYS A 315 -7.68 -3.68 -25.69
N SER A 316 -8.01 -3.26 -26.91
CA SER A 316 -7.20 -3.55 -28.11
C SER A 316 -5.80 -2.97 -27.95
N TRP A 317 -5.70 -1.70 -27.55
CA TRP A 317 -4.43 -1.04 -27.33
C TRP A 317 -3.60 -1.74 -26.25
N SER A 318 -4.22 -2.15 -25.13
CA SER A 318 -3.53 -2.88 -24.07
C SER A 318 -2.90 -4.17 -24.63
N GLN A 319 -3.68 -4.98 -25.35
CA GLN A 319 -3.19 -6.22 -25.97
C GLN A 319 -2.05 -5.98 -26.97
N ASP A 320 -2.11 -4.89 -27.74
CA ASP A 320 -1.05 -4.53 -28.69
C ASP A 320 0.20 -4.03 -27.96
N PHE A 321 0.03 -3.29 -26.86
CA PHE A 321 1.12 -2.85 -26.00
C PHE A 321 1.85 -4.03 -25.34
N GLU A 322 1.13 -5.08 -24.95
CA GLU A 322 1.71 -6.33 -24.44
C GLU A 322 2.55 -7.06 -25.50
N LYS A 323 2.10 -7.06 -26.76
CA LYS A 323 2.77 -7.75 -27.88
C LYS A 323 3.95 -6.98 -28.44
N ALA A 324 4.01 -5.66 -28.27
CA ALA A 324 5.11 -4.83 -28.73
C ALA A 324 6.38 -5.11 -27.90
N THR A 325 7.23 -6.02 -28.35
CA THR A 325 8.57 -6.31 -27.80
C THR A 325 9.65 -5.37 -28.31
#